data_AF-A0A7I0HSL1-F1
#
_entry.id   AF-A0A7I0HSL1-F1
#
_cell.length_a   1.000
_cell.length_b   1.000
_cell.length_c   1.000
_cell.angle_alpha   90.00
_cell.angle_beta   90.00
_cell.angle_gamma   90.00
#
_symmetry.space_group_name_H-M   'P 1'
#
loop_
_entity.id
_entity.type
_entity.pdbx_description
1 polymer ?
#
loop_
_entity_poly.entity_id
_entity_poly.type
_entity_poly.pdbx_seq_one_letter_code
_entity_poly.pdbx_strand_id
1 'polypeptide(L)'
;MYQLSEVLNLVFDSIGILIVTRLFWLGLIPKYYFLISGFICIWFSNLFTVLEGYYFPNFFNLLEHSFYFISSICFVLSIKKEIFVPNH
;
A
#
# COMPACT_ATOMS: atom_id res chain seq x y z
N MET A 1 4.30 20.58 10.76
CA MET A 1 3.94 20.70 9.33
C MET A 1 3.93 19.35 8.59
N TYR A 2 4.28 18.24 9.25
CA TYR A 2 4.29 16.88 8.68
C TYR A 2 2.90 16.21 8.60
N GLN A 3 2.07 16.36 9.65
CA GLN A 3 0.73 15.76 9.71
C GLN A 3 -0.20 16.10 8.53
N LEU A 4 -0.15 17.32 8.00
CA LEU A 4 -1.01 17.69 6.88
C LEU A 4 -0.60 16.95 5.59
N SER A 5 0.70 16.74 5.39
CA SER A 5 1.20 15.96 4.25
C SER A 5 0.86 14.48 4.37
N GLU A 6 0.95 13.91 5.58
CA GLU A 6 0.61 12.51 5.84
C GLU A 6 -0.89 12.25 5.62
N VAL A 7 -1.75 13.14 6.12
CA VAL A 7 -3.20 13.06 5.89
C VAL A 7 -3.52 13.20 4.40
N LEU A 8 -2.85 14.10 3.68
CA LEU A 8 -3.03 14.22 2.23
C LEU A 8 -2.58 12.93 1.50
N ASN A 9 -1.43 12.36 1.86
CA ASN A 9 -0.96 11.09 1.29
C ASN A 9 -1.96 9.97 1.52
N LEU A 10 -2.51 9.86 2.74
CA LEU A 10 -3.54 8.87 3.06
C LEU A 10 -4.79 9.04 2.18
N VAL A 11 -5.25 10.28 1.96
CA VAL A 11 -6.40 10.57 1.09
C VAL A 11 -6.11 10.20 -0.36
N PHE A 12 -4.94 10.56 -0.89
CA PHE A 12 -4.57 10.23 -2.27
C PHE A 12 -4.43 8.72 -2.46
N ASP A 13 -3.80 8.01 -1.52
CA ASP A 13 -3.68 6.55 -1.56
C ASP A 13 -5.04 5.86 -1.49
N SER A 14 -5.96 6.36 -0.65
CA SER A 14 -7.33 5.86 -0.62
C SER A 14 -8.04 5.98 -1.97
N ILE A 15 -7.90 7.12 -2.64
CA ILE A 15 -8.46 7.34 -3.98
C ILE A 15 -7.80 6.39 -4.99
N GLY A 16 -6.47 6.26 -4.93
CA GLY A 16 -5.69 5.36 -5.78
C GLY A 16 -6.14 3.91 -5.65
N ILE A 17 -6.26 3.40 -4.43
CA ILE A 17 -6.73 2.04 -4.14
C ILE A 17 -8.15 1.83 -4.66
N LEU A 18 -9.04 2.81 -4.51
CA LEU A 18 -10.42 2.72 -4.99
C LEU A 18 -10.45 2.59 -6.53
N ILE A 19 -9.67 3.42 -7.23
CA ILE A 19 -9.55 3.36 -8.69
C ILE A 19 -8.98 2.00 -9.13
N VAL A 20 -7.86 1.57 -8.55
CA VAL A 20 -7.21 0.30 -8.89
C VAL A 20 -8.12 -0.89 -8.61
N THR A 21 -8.82 -0.91 -7.48
CA THR A 21 -9.76 -1.97 -7.12
C THR A 21 -10.95 -2.01 -8.08
N ARG A 22 -11.46 -0.84 -8.48
CA ARG A 22 -12.53 -0.76 -9.48
C ARG A 22 -12.09 -1.26 -10.85
N LEU A 23 -10.91 -0.85 -11.31
CA LEU A 23 -10.34 -1.34 -12.58
C LEU A 23 -10.08 -2.85 -12.54
N PHE A 24 -9.63 -3.37 -11.40
CA PHE A 24 -9.44 -4.80 -11.16
C PHE A 24 -10.76 -5.57 -11.25
N TRP A 25 -11.83 -5.08 -10.60
CA TRP A 25 -13.16 -5.70 -10.68
C TRP A 25 -13.77 -5.65 -12.08
N LEU A 26 -13.51 -4.59 -12.84
CA LEU A 26 -13.94 -4.47 -14.22
C LEU A 26 -13.11 -5.35 -15.19
N GLY A 27 -12.03 -5.98 -14.71
CA GLY A 27 -11.13 -6.79 -15.54
C GLY A 27 -10.34 -5.99 -16.58
N LEU A 28 -10.26 -4.67 -16.39
CA LEU A 28 -9.54 -3.76 -17.30
C LEU A 28 -8.03 -3.81 -17.09
N ILE A 29 -7.59 -4.24 -15.90
CA ILE A 29 -6.19 -4.47 -15.57
C ILE A 29 -5.95 -5.95 -15.29
N PRO A 30 -4.74 -6.47 -15.60
CA PRO A 30 -4.37 -7.83 -15.26
C PRO A 30 -4.46 -8.08 -13.75
N LYS A 31 -4.64 -9.34 -13.36
CA LYS A 31 -4.88 -9.72 -11.97
C LYS A 31 -3.60 -9.72 -11.12
N TYR A 32 -3.03 -8.54 -10.93
CA TYR A 32 -1.79 -8.33 -10.19
C TYR A 32 -2.01 -8.32 -8.67
N TYR A 33 -2.40 -9.47 -8.11
CA TYR A 33 -2.78 -9.59 -6.70
C TYR A 33 -1.68 -9.13 -5.75
N PHE A 34 -0.41 -9.43 -6.04
CA PHE A 34 0.71 -9.06 -5.18
C PHE A 34 1.02 -7.57 -5.24
N LEU A 35 0.83 -6.96 -6.42
CA LEU A 35 0.98 -5.52 -6.60
C LEU A 35 -0.09 -4.76 -5.81
N ILE A 36 -1.35 -5.17 -5.94
CA ILE A 36 -2.48 -4.57 -5.23
C ILE A 36 -2.31 -4.75 -3.72
N SER A 37 -1.89 -5.93 -3.24
CA SER A 37 -1.63 -6.13 -1.81
C SER A 37 -0.50 -5.24 -1.29
N GLY A 38 0.53 -4.97 -2.09
CA GLY A 38 1.60 -4.03 -1.74
C GLY A 38 1.06 -2.62 -1.52
N PHE A 39 0.24 -2.10 -2.45
CA PHE A 39 -0.41 -0.80 -2.28
C PHE A 39 -1.31 -0.73 -1.04
N ILE A 40 -2.05 -1.80 -0.73
CA ILE A 40 -2.84 -1.87 0.50
C ILE A 40 -1.93 -1.82 1.75
N CYS A 41 -0.77 -2.46 1.72
CA CYS A 41 0.19 -2.38 2.83
C CYS A 41 0.74 -0.97 3.02
N ILE A 42 1.05 -0.24 1.95
CA ILE A 42 1.45 1.18 2.03
C ILE A 42 0.34 2.02 2.66
N TRP A 43 -0.90 1.80 2.25
CA TRP A 43 -2.03 2.53 2.83
C TRP A 43 -2.18 2.28 4.34
N PHE A 44 -2.03 1.04 4.79
CA PHE A 44 -1.99 0.74 6.23
C PHE A 44 -0.81 1.43 6.93
N SER A 45 0.36 1.45 6.28
CA SER A 45 1.53 2.14 6.80
C SER A 45 1.26 3.63 7.00
N ASN A 46 0.74 4.32 5.99
CA ASN A 46 0.36 5.73 6.06
C ASN A 46 -0.75 6.01 7.08
N LEU A 47 -1.66 5.06 7.29
CA LEU A 47 -2.65 5.15 8.37
C LEU A 47 -1.96 5.11 9.74
N PHE A 48 -0.96 4.25 9.94
CA PHE A 48 -0.19 4.22 11.18
C PHE A 48 0.67 5.46 11.37
N THR A 49 1.26 6.03 10.32
CA THR A 49 1.96 7.32 10.39
C THR A 49 1.05 8.43 10.88
N VAL A 50 -0.16 8.52 10.33
CA VAL A 50 -1.15 9.52 10.79
C VAL A 50 -1.53 9.26 12.26
N LEU A 51 -1.74 8.00 12.65
CA LEU A 51 -2.06 7.64 14.05
C LEU A 51 -0.90 7.88 15.02
N GLU A 52 0.34 7.71 14.58
CA GLU A 52 1.56 8.00 15.35
C GLU A 52 1.54 9.44 15.87
N GLY A 53 1.08 10.37 15.03
CA GLY A 53 0.94 11.78 15.37
C GLY A 53 -0.08 12.08 16.49
N TYR A 54 -0.89 11.12 16.91
CA TYR A 54 -1.94 11.29 17.94
C TYR A 54 -1.82 10.31 19.13
N TYR A 55 -1.39 9.07 18.89
CA TYR A 55 -1.39 7.99 19.90
C TYR A 55 -0.10 7.18 19.85
N PHE A 56 0.40 6.75 21.04
CA PHE A 56 1.48 5.78 21.23
C PHE A 56 2.55 5.73 20.11
N PRO A 57 3.39 6.78 19.96
CA PRO A 57 4.19 6.99 18.76
C PRO A 57 5.15 5.84 18.46
N ASN A 58 5.83 5.29 19.47
CA ASN A 58 6.78 4.19 19.27
C ASN A 58 6.13 2.91 18.73
N PHE A 59 4.87 2.63 19.09
CA PHE A 59 4.17 1.44 18.63
C PHE A 59 3.70 1.59 17.19
N PHE A 60 3.13 2.75 16.85
CA PHE A 60 2.66 3.03 15.50
C PHE A 60 3.82 3.20 14.50
N ASN A 61 4.94 3.76 14.93
CA ASN A 61 6.17 3.81 14.13
C ASN A 61 6.65 2.38 13.77
N LEU A 62 6.66 1.45 14.74
CA LEU A 62 7.02 0.07 14.48
C LEU A 62 6.06 -0.58 13.46
N LEU A 63 4.76 -0.31 13.58
CA LEU A 63 3.76 -0.80 12.63
C LEU A 63 3.93 -0.19 11.24
N GLU A 64 4.13 1.13 11.14
CA GLU A 64 4.42 1.82 9.89
C GLU A 64 5.56 1.12 9.14
N HIS A 65 6.72 1.01 9.79
CA HIS A 65 7.90 0.39 9.20
C HIS A 65 7.69 -1.09 8.87
N SER A 66 6.98 -1.83 9.71
CA SER A 66 6.65 -3.24 9.43
C SER A 66 5.81 -3.39 8.18
N PHE A 67 4.81 -2.53 7.99
CA PHE A 67 3.95 -2.54 6.80
C PHE A 67 4.68 -2.05 5.54
N TYR A 68 5.58 -1.07 5.65
CA TYR A 68 6.47 -0.71 4.54
C TYR A 68 7.36 -1.87 4.12
N PHE A 69 7.93 -2.60 5.08
CA PHE A 69 8.75 -3.78 4.80
C PHE A 69 7.93 -4.87 4.12
N ILE A 70 6.73 -5.17 4.60
CA ILE A 70 5.82 -6.15 3.97
C ILE A 70 5.46 -5.71 2.54
N SER A 71 5.17 -4.42 2.32
CA SER A 71 4.91 -3.88 0.98
C SER A 71 6.07 -4.13 0.03
N SER A 72 7.31 -3.93 0.50
CA SER A 72 8.50 -4.15 -0.33
C SER A 72 8.61 -5.62 -0.78
N ILE A 73 8.32 -6.57 0.13
CA ILE A 73 8.27 -8.00 -0.19
C ILE A 73 7.18 -8.29 -1.22
N CYS A 74 5.97 -7.72 -1.04
CA CYS A 74 4.88 -7.86 -1.99
C CYS A 74 5.27 -7.39 -3.39
N PHE A 75 5.96 -6.26 -3.51
CA PHE A 75 6.41 -5.76 -4.82
C PHE A 75 7.47 -6.66 -5.47
N VAL A 76 8.43 -7.17 -4.69
CA VAL A 76 9.41 -8.12 -5.22
C VAL A 76 8.74 -9.41 -5.71
N LEU A 77 7.77 -9.93 -4.96
CA LEU A 77 6.99 -11.10 -5.35
C LEU A 77 6.12 -10.84 -6.59
N SER A 78 5.50 -9.66 -6.67
CA SER A 78 4.73 -9.21 -7.84
C SER A 78 5.61 -9.19 -9.08
N ILE A 79 6.76 -8.52 -9.05
CA ILE A 79 7.69 -8.48 -10.18
C ILE A 79 8.08 -9.91 -10.61
N LYS A 80 8.44 -10.76 -9.66
CA LYS A 80 8.85 -12.14 -9.97
C LYS A 80 7.73 -12.96 -10.60
N LYS A 81 6.51 -12.90 -10.08
CA LYS A 81 5.39 -13.74 -10.55
C LYS A 81 4.66 -13.17 -11.76
N GLU A 82 4.61 -11.85 -11.88
CA GLU A 82 3.72 -11.18 -12.82
C GLU A 82 4.47 -10.56 -14.00
N ILE A 83 5.78 -10.30 -13.86
CA ILE A 83 6.63 -9.77 -14.94
C ILE A 83 7.59 -10.83 -15.47
N PHE A 84 8.21 -11.64 -14.61
CA PHE A 84 9.22 -12.63 -15.04
C PHE A 84 8.67 -14.02 -15.38
N VAL A 85 7.51 -14.39 -14.83
CA VAL A 85 6.84 -15.65 -15.22
C VAL A 85 5.75 -15.26 -16.22
N PRO A 86 5.96 -15.44 -17.54
CA PRO A 86 4.87 -15.32 -18.48
C PRO A 86 3.87 -16.42 -18.12
N ASN A 87 2.70 -16.04 -17.62
CA ASN A 87 1.54 -16.92 -17.66
C ASN A 87 1.23 -17.12 -19.14
N HIS A 88 1.66 -18.28 -19.65
CA HIS A 88 1.27 -18.80 -20.96
C HIS A 88 -0.23 -19.01 -21.04
#